data_AF-A0A1G0M4B9-F1
#
_entry.id   AF-A0A1G0M4B9-F1
#
_cell.length_a   1.000
_cell.length_b   1.000
_cell.length_c   1.000
_cell.angle_alpha   90.00
_cell.angle_beta   90.00
_cell.angle_gamma   90.00
#
_symmetry.space_group_name_H-M   'P 1'
#
loop_
_entity.id
_entity.type
_entity.pdbx_description
1 polymer ?
#
loop_
_entity_poly.entity_id
_entity_poly.type
_entity_poly.pdbx_seq_one_letter_code
_entity_poly.pdbx_strand_id
1 'polypeptide(L)'
;MSLKLDFSLDNETFRRYLNGHAVVMHSHHYLALITKLAEDLSDIGGPQLLKDVVEENMWAVLHDYVQQNDVPSPLQRCNVGREYYSVYGLGKLKVGGTENGGEVCLVRSHIDEGWIKKWGRHSKPINHFTCGYIAAMFAVAFNKPVKSYTVTETESMAVTGTEGTFIVTLS
;
A
#
# COMPACT_ATOMS: atom_id res chain seq x y z
N MET A 1 13.69 -11.96 3.37
CA MET A 1 14.57 -11.97 2.20
C MET A 1 14.66 -10.54 1.70
N SER A 2 15.86 -10.07 1.36
CA SER A 2 16.04 -8.72 0.78
C SER A 2 15.55 -8.71 -0.67
N LEU A 3 14.87 -7.64 -1.08
CA LEU A 3 14.45 -7.46 -2.48
C LEU A 3 15.65 -7.27 -3.40
N LYS A 4 15.57 -7.79 -4.63
CA LYS A 4 16.48 -7.44 -5.72
C LYS A 4 15.90 -6.22 -6.43
N LEU A 5 16.48 -5.05 -6.18
CA LEU A 5 15.99 -3.80 -6.74
C LEU A 5 16.88 -3.39 -7.91
N ASP A 6 16.29 -3.29 -9.10
CA ASP A 6 16.91 -2.70 -10.27
C ASP A 6 16.33 -1.30 -10.51
N PHE A 7 17.18 -0.28 -10.40
CA PHE A 7 16.80 1.11 -10.61
C PHE A 7 17.46 1.62 -11.88
N SER A 8 16.66 2.15 -12.79
CA SER A 8 17.15 2.72 -14.05
C SER A 8 16.54 4.08 -14.35
N LEU A 9 17.26 4.87 -15.15
CA LEU A 9 16.86 6.18 -15.64
C LEU A 9 16.97 6.16 -17.17
N ASP A 10 15.87 6.46 -17.84
CA ASP A 10 15.87 6.80 -19.26
C ASP A 10 16.36 8.25 -19.38
N ASN A 11 17.54 8.45 -19.97
CA ASN A 11 18.16 9.76 -20.11
C ASN A 11 17.54 10.64 -21.22
N GLU A 12 16.73 10.06 -22.10
CA GLU A 12 16.03 10.82 -23.15
C GLU A 12 14.70 11.37 -22.61
N THR A 13 13.94 10.54 -21.89
CA THR A 13 12.63 10.93 -21.36
C THR A 13 12.67 11.38 -19.89
N PHE A 14 13.82 11.26 -19.23
CA PHE A 14 14.03 11.50 -17.79
C PHE A 14 13.09 10.70 -16.88
N ARG A 15 12.60 9.54 -17.36
CA ARG A 15 11.74 8.64 -16.59
C ARG A 15 12.57 7.68 -15.76
N ARG A 16 12.15 7.48 -14.52
CA ARG A 16 12.77 6.54 -13.59
C ARG A 16 11.96 5.27 -13.54
N TYR A 17 12.64 4.14 -13.43
CA TYR A 17 12.03 2.83 -13.33
C TYR A 17 12.59 2.09 -12.13
N LEU A 18 11.74 1.31 -11.47
CA LEU A 18 12.11 0.34 -10.46
C LEU A 18 11.56 -1.01 -10.90
N ASN A 19 12.45 -1.98 -11.12
CA ASN A 19 12.09 -3.33 -11.59
C ASN A 19 11.17 -3.30 -12.82
N GLY A 20 11.49 -2.44 -13.79
CA GLY A 20 10.73 -2.29 -15.04
C GLY A 20 9.47 -1.41 -14.95
N HIS A 21 9.02 -1.02 -13.75
CA HIS A 21 7.85 -0.15 -13.59
C HIS A 21 8.27 1.31 -13.40
N ALA A 22 7.60 2.23 -14.10
CA ALA A 22 7.85 3.65 -13.95
C ALA A 22 7.50 4.13 -12.53
N VAL A 23 8.37 4.92 -11.93
CA VAL A 23 8.20 5.45 -10.57
C VAL A 23 8.50 6.94 -10.51
N VAL A 24 7.77 7.64 -9.66
CA VAL A 24 8.00 9.07 -9.38
C VAL A 24 8.24 9.24 -7.89
N MET A 25 9.31 9.95 -7.53
CA MET A 25 9.54 10.36 -6.16
C MET A 25 8.73 11.62 -5.86
N HIS A 26 7.96 11.60 -4.78
CA HIS A 26 7.20 12.76 -4.33
C HIS A 26 7.33 12.94 -2.80
N SER A 27 6.95 14.11 -2.31
CA SER A 27 6.95 14.39 -0.87
C SER A 27 5.74 13.77 -0.16
N HIS A 28 5.78 13.74 1.17
CA HIS A 28 4.62 13.42 2.00
C HIS A 28 3.44 14.37 1.77
N HIS A 29 3.68 15.61 1.30
CA HIS A 29 2.61 16.55 1.01
C HIS A 29 1.70 16.08 -0.11
N TYR A 30 2.27 15.47 -1.16
CA TYR A 30 1.52 14.98 -2.31
C TYR A 30 0.55 13.87 -1.89
N LEU A 31 1.05 12.84 -1.20
CA LEU A 31 0.23 11.69 -0.81
C LEU A 31 -0.83 12.06 0.24
N ALA A 32 -0.48 12.95 1.17
CA ALA A 32 -1.43 13.48 2.14
C ALA A 32 -2.56 14.28 1.45
N LEU A 33 -2.24 15.09 0.43
CA LEU A 33 -3.24 15.84 -0.33
C LEU A 33 -4.14 14.94 -1.18
N ILE A 34 -3.59 13.90 -1.83
CA ILE A 34 -4.41 12.91 -2.55
C ILE A 34 -5.37 12.21 -1.60
N THR A 35 -4.89 11.83 -0.43
CA THR A 35 -5.72 11.18 0.60
C THR A 35 -6.83 12.13 1.08
N LYS A 36 -6.51 13.41 1.30
CA LYS A 36 -7.49 14.44 1.65
C LYS A 36 -8.52 14.66 0.55
N LEU A 37 -8.10 14.71 -0.70
CA LEU A 37 -8.99 14.84 -1.85
C LEU A 37 -9.96 13.65 -1.93
N ALA A 38 -9.46 12.43 -1.76
CA ALA A 38 -10.30 11.24 -1.73
C ALA A 38 -11.32 11.31 -0.58
N GLU A 39 -10.90 11.73 0.60
CA GLU A 39 -11.78 11.92 1.76
C GLU A 39 -12.86 12.99 1.54
N ASP A 40 -12.51 14.10 0.92
CA ASP A 40 -13.42 15.21 0.63
C ASP A 40 -14.48 14.85 -0.43
N LEU A 41 -14.19 13.85 -1.26
CA LEU A 41 -15.08 13.31 -2.29
C LEU A 41 -15.79 12.02 -1.81
N SER A 42 -15.95 11.84 -0.50
CA SER A 42 -16.53 10.63 0.07
C SER A 42 -18.00 10.42 -0.28
N ASP A 43 -18.75 11.49 -0.55
CA ASP A 43 -20.13 11.47 -1.03
C ASP A 43 -20.29 10.84 -2.42
N ILE A 44 -19.23 10.87 -3.24
CA ILE A 44 -19.17 10.26 -4.58
C ILE A 44 -18.23 9.05 -4.65
N GLY A 45 -17.79 8.51 -3.51
CA GLY A 45 -16.99 7.28 -3.46
C GLY A 45 -15.48 7.46 -3.65
N GLY A 46 -14.93 8.66 -3.48
CA GLY A 46 -13.50 8.96 -3.59
C GLY A 46 -12.56 7.99 -2.83
N PRO A 47 -12.85 7.63 -1.56
CA PRO A 47 -12.02 6.69 -0.81
C PRO A 47 -11.95 5.30 -1.45
N GLN A 48 -13.07 4.80 -1.97
CA GLN A 48 -13.11 3.49 -2.62
C GLN A 48 -12.35 3.52 -3.95
N LEU A 49 -12.54 4.57 -4.75
CA LEU A 49 -11.78 4.76 -5.99
C LEU A 49 -10.26 4.77 -5.73
N LEU A 50 -9.81 5.44 -4.66
CA LEU A 50 -8.39 5.45 -4.30
C LEU A 50 -7.89 4.05 -3.91
N LYS A 51 -8.65 3.30 -3.12
CA LYS A 51 -8.32 1.89 -2.80
C LYS A 51 -8.19 1.06 -4.06
N ASP A 52 -9.14 1.21 -4.97
CA ASP A 52 -9.24 0.38 -6.16
C ASP A 52 -8.08 0.61 -7.12
N VAL A 53 -7.78 1.88 -7.42
CA VAL A 53 -6.67 2.24 -8.31
C VAL A 53 -5.33 1.81 -7.71
N VAL A 54 -5.14 1.99 -6.41
CA VAL A 54 -3.90 1.55 -5.75
C VAL A 54 -3.76 0.03 -5.79
N GLU A 55 -4.85 -0.71 -5.52
CA GLU A 55 -4.85 -2.16 -5.60
C GLU A 55 -4.45 -2.64 -7.01
N GLU A 56 -5.09 -2.13 -8.05
CA GLU A 56 -4.84 -2.56 -9.43
C GLU A 56 -3.40 -2.31 -9.86
N ASN A 57 -2.89 -1.11 -9.58
CA ASN A 57 -1.52 -0.74 -9.95
C ASN A 57 -0.49 -1.55 -9.15
N MET A 58 -0.71 -1.70 -7.84
CA MET A 58 0.24 -2.41 -6.99
C MET A 58 0.20 -3.92 -7.18
N TRP A 59 -0.95 -4.47 -7.56
CA TRP A 59 -1.07 -5.88 -7.92
C TRP A 59 -0.14 -6.18 -9.10
N ALA A 60 -0.16 -5.37 -10.16
CA ALA A 60 0.70 -5.56 -11.32
C ALA A 60 2.19 -5.53 -10.94
N VAL A 61 2.62 -4.51 -10.19
CA VAL A 61 4.02 -4.37 -9.75
C VAL A 61 4.49 -5.55 -8.89
N LEU A 62 3.69 -5.94 -7.90
CA LEU A 62 4.06 -7.02 -6.99
C LEU A 62 3.99 -8.38 -7.68
N HIS A 63 3.00 -8.59 -8.55
CA HIS A 63 2.85 -9.80 -9.33
C HIS A 63 4.04 -10.01 -10.26
N ASP A 64 4.42 -9.00 -11.03
CA ASP A 64 5.53 -9.07 -11.98
C ASP A 64 6.85 -9.37 -11.25
N TYR A 65 7.09 -8.72 -10.11
CA TYR A 65 8.26 -9.01 -9.30
C TYR A 65 8.28 -10.46 -8.80
N VAL A 66 7.15 -10.97 -8.31
CA VAL A 66 7.03 -12.36 -7.81
C VAL A 66 7.28 -13.37 -8.92
N GLN A 67 6.76 -13.13 -10.12
CA GLN A 67 6.99 -13.98 -11.30
C GLN A 67 8.46 -13.96 -11.74
N GLN A 68 9.04 -12.78 -11.93
CA GLN A 68 10.42 -12.63 -12.41
C GLN A 68 11.48 -13.17 -11.44
N ASN A 69 11.14 -13.31 -10.16
CA ASN A 69 12.04 -13.80 -9.11
C ASN A 69 11.65 -15.19 -8.59
N ASP A 70 10.72 -15.88 -9.24
CA ASP A 70 10.26 -17.23 -8.91
C ASP A 70 9.94 -17.41 -7.42
N VAL A 71 9.28 -16.42 -6.79
CA VAL A 71 9.05 -16.44 -5.33
C VAL A 71 7.96 -17.48 -5.00
N PRO A 72 8.30 -18.61 -4.33
CA PRO A 72 7.42 -19.78 -4.37
C PRO A 72 6.34 -19.78 -3.28
N SER A 73 6.65 -19.30 -2.07
CA SER A 73 5.72 -19.43 -0.94
C SER A 73 4.86 -18.18 -0.70
N PRO A 74 3.59 -18.32 -0.28
CA PRO A 74 2.75 -17.18 0.09
C PRO A 74 3.37 -16.27 1.15
N LEU A 75 4.05 -16.86 2.15
CA LEU A 75 4.77 -16.10 3.18
C LEU A 75 5.89 -15.24 2.60
N GLN A 76 6.65 -15.75 1.63
CA GLN A 76 7.69 -14.96 0.96
C GLN A 76 7.08 -13.86 0.08
N ARG A 77 5.95 -14.11 -0.59
CA ARG A 77 5.24 -13.10 -1.39
C ARG A 77 4.62 -11.99 -0.53
N CYS A 78 4.03 -12.32 0.63
CA CYS A 78 3.63 -11.33 1.63
C CYS A 78 4.84 -10.48 2.06
N ASN A 79 5.99 -11.11 2.29
CA ASN A 79 7.22 -10.39 2.62
C ASN A 79 7.71 -9.49 1.48
N VAL A 80 7.50 -9.85 0.21
CA VAL A 80 7.79 -8.96 -0.93
C VAL A 80 6.96 -7.69 -0.82
N GLY A 81 5.65 -7.80 -0.65
CA GLY A 81 4.77 -6.62 -0.50
C GLY A 81 5.13 -5.77 0.71
N ARG A 82 5.46 -6.40 1.85
CA ARG A 82 5.93 -5.72 3.07
C ARG A 82 7.22 -4.91 2.83
N GLU A 83 8.20 -5.51 2.16
CA GLU A 83 9.48 -4.84 1.87
C GLU A 83 9.32 -3.73 0.82
N TYR A 84 8.51 -3.93 -0.22
CA TYR A 84 8.24 -2.89 -1.22
C TYR A 84 7.59 -1.65 -0.60
N TYR A 85 6.68 -1.85 0.36
CA TYR A 85 6.04 -0.75 1.08
C TYR A 85 7.09 0.10 1.83
N SER A 86 8.10 -0.55 2.40
CA SER A 86 9.26 0.11 2.99
C SER A 86 10.19 0.77 1.97
N VAL A 87 10.45 0.13 0.83
CA VAL A 87 11.29 0.69 -0.24
C VAL A 87 10.69 1.96 -0.82
N TYR A 88 9.37 2.02 -0.97
CA TYR A 88 8.65 3.23 -1.36
C TYR A 88 8.57 4.30 -0.26
N GLY A 89 9.14 4.04 0.92
CA GLY A 89 9.12 4.99 2.02
C GLY A 89 7.73 5.23 2.60
N LEU A 90 6.76 4.33 2.36
CA LEU A 90 5.38 4.47 2.84
C LEU A 90 5.26 4.09 4.32
N GLY A 91 6.18 3.29 4.84
CA GLY A 91 6.22 2.93 6.25
C GLY A 91 6.74 1.53 6.54
N LYS A 92 6.32 1.00 7.70
CA LYS A 92 6.73 -0.32 8.20
C LYS A 92 5.49 -1.12 8.57
N LEU A 93 5.29 -2.25 7.88
CA LEU A 93 4.18 -3.17 8.13
C LEU A 93 4.66 -4.41 8.89
N LYS A 94 3.84 -4.90 9.82
CA LYS A 94 3.85 -6.28 10.33
C LYS A 94 2.65 -6.98 9.69
N VAL A 95 2.88 -8.11 9.03
CA VAL A 95 1.85 -8.79 8.24
C VAL A 95 1.58 -10.17 8.84
N GLY A 96 0.34 -10.42 9.21
CA GLY A 96 -0.16 -11.73 9.62
C GLY A 96 -1.39 -12.12 8.81
N GLY A 97 -1.51 -13.38 8.40
CA GLY A 97 -2.69 -13.82 7.65
C GLY A 97 -2.48 -15.08 6.84
N THR A 98 -3.57 -15.49 6.22
CA THR A 98 -3.70 -16.67 5.36
C THR A 98 -4.50 -16.30 4.11
N GLU A 99 -4.74 -17.26 3.23
CA GLU A 99 -5.58 -17.04 2.06
C GLU A 99 -7.01 -16.58 2.39
N ASN A 100 -7.49 -16.81 3.61
CA ASN A 100 -8.82 -16.43 4.07
C ASN A 100 -8.90 -15.01 4.65
N GLY A 101 -7.77 -14.28 4.68
CA GLY A 101 -7.66 -12.96 5.29
C GLY A 101 -6.64 -12.92 6.42
N GLY A 102 -6.64 -11.83 7.19
CA GLY A 102 -5.65 -11.62 8.23
C GLY A 102 -5.67 -10.21 8.81
N GLU A 103 -4.58 -9.88 9.49
CA GLU A 103 -4.38 -8.60 10.16
C GLU A 103 -3.01 -8.04 9.78
N VAL A 104 -2.99 -6.76 9.45
CA VAL A 104 -1.77 -6.03 9.15
C VAL A 104 -1.66 -4.85 10.10
N CYS A 105 -0.54 -4.77 10.81
CA CYS A 105 -0.23 -3.64 11.68
C CYS A 105 0.76 -2.71 10.97
N LEU A 106 0.40 -1.43 10.87
CA LEU A 106 1.27 -0.37 10.39
C LEU A 106 1.95 0.29 11.59
N VAL A 107 3.26 0.16 11.67
CA VAL A 107 4.08 0.64 12.79
C VAL A 107 4.53 2.09 12.57
N ARG A 108 4.78 2.45 11.31
CA ARG A 108 5.12 3.80 10.86
C ARG A 108 4.36 4.10 9.59
N SER A 109 3.82 5.29 9.44
CA SER A 109 2.95 5.65 8.33
C SER A 109 3.35 6.99 7.74
N HIS A 110 3.81 6.99 6.49
CA HIS A 110 4.09 8.23 5.76
C HIS A 110 2.84 9.07 5.53
N ILE A 111 1.69 8.41 5.38
CA ILE A 111 0.40 9.06 5.11
C ILE A 111 -0.17 9.67 6.39
N ASP A 112 -0.28 8.88 7.47
CA ASP A 112 -0.90 9.36 8.71
C ASP A 112 -0.02 10.41 9.39
N GLU A 113 1.31 10.20 9.44
CA GLU A 113 2.23 11.20 9.97
C GLU A 113 2.22 12.47 9.09
N GLY A 114 2.11 12.32 7.78
CA GLY A 114 1.97 13.43 6.83
C GLY A 114 0.68 14.21 7.03
N TRP A 115 -0.43 13.52 7.31
CA TRP A 115 -1.72 14.11 7.63
C TRP A 115 -1.67 14.89 8.93
N ILE A 116 -1.19 14.26 10.02
CA ILE A 116 -1.10 14.87 11.35
C ILE A 116 -0.28 16.16 11.30
N LYS A 117 0.84 16.17 10.57
CA LYS A 117 1.67 17.37 10.40
C LYS A 117 0.95 18.52 9.71
N LYS A 118 -0.03 18.25 8.84
CA LYS A 118 -0.76 19.27 8.07
C LYS A 118 -2.04 19.73 8.74
N TRP A 119 -2.82 18.80 9.29
CA TRP A 119 -4.19 19.05 9.74
C TRP A 119 -4.44 18.60 11.18
N GLY A 120 -3.43 18.07 11.87
CA GLY A 120 -3.59 17.50 13.20
C GLY A 120 -4.29 16.14 13.18
N ARG A 121 -4.76 15.71 14.36
CA ARG A 121 -5.48 14.44 14.50
C ARG A 121 -6.81 14.47 13.77
N HIS A 122 -7.25 13.30 13.34
CA HIS A 122 -8.52 13.07 12.66
C HIS A 122 -9.49 12.28 13.53
N SER A 123 -10.78 12.31 13.19
CA SER A 123 -11.84 11.61 13.93
C SER A 123 -12.07 10.18 13.44
N LYS A 124 -11.57 9.82 12.26
CA LYS A 124 -11.69 8.50 11.64
C LYS A 124 -10.43 8.10 10.88
N PRO A 125 -10.21 6.80 10.64
CA PRO A 125 -9.16 6.31 9.73
C PRO A 125 -9.22 6.95 8.34
N ILE A 126 -8.07 7.22 7.74
CA ILE A 126 -7.95 7.92 6.44
C ILE A 126 -7.05 7.19 5.45
N ASN A 127 -6.41 6.08 5.83
CA ASN A 127 -5.33 5.50 5.06
C ASN A 127 -5.82 4.53 3.98
N HIS A 128 -6.66 5.06 3.09
CA HIS A 128 -7.28 4.34 1.98
C HIS A 128 -6.27 3.84 0.96
N PHE A 129 -5.19 4.59 0.74
CA PHE A 129 -4.07 4.15 -0.08
C PHE A 129 -3.47 2.85 0.46
N THR A 130 -3.20 2.78 1.76
CA THR A 130 -2.62 1.57 2.37
C THR A 130 -3.60 0.40 2.35
N CYS A 131 -4.90 0.66 2.47
CA CYS A 131 -5.92 -0.38 2.28
C CYS A 131 -5.81 -1.03 0.89
N GLY A 132 -5.75 -0.23 -0.18
CA GLY A 132 -5.58 -0.73 -1.56
C GLY A 132 -4.27 -1.49 -1.76
N TYR A 133 -3.18 -0.96 -1.18
CA TYR A 133 -1.87 -1.62 -1.23
C TYR A 133 -1.89 -3.00 -0.55
N ILE A 134 -2.50 -3.11 0.63
CA ILE A 134 -2.60 -4.37 1.38
C ILE A 134 -3.47 -5.37 0.61
N ALA A 135 -4.56 -4.93 -0.01
CA ALA A 135 -5.40 -5.79 -0.85
C ALA A 135 -4.58 -6.42 -1.98
N ALA A 136 -3.80 -5.61 -2.71
CA ALA A 136 -2.90 -6.10 -3.75
C ALA A 136 -1.86 -7.08 -3.22
N MET A 137 -1.23 -6.76 -2.08
CA MET A 137 -0.24 -7.62 -1.44
C MET A 137 -0.81 -9.01 -1.10
N PHE A 138 -2.02 -9.08 -0.52
CA PHE A 138 -2.68 -10.35 -0.21
C PHE A 138 -3.10 -11.09 -1.49
N ALA A 139 -3.67 -10.39 -2.47
CA ALA A 139 -4.04 -10.97 -3.76
C ALA A 139 -2.84 -11.64 -4.45
N VAL A 140 -1.70 -10.95 -4.56
CA VAL A 140 -0.48 -11.53 -5.13
C VAL A 140 0.07 -12.67 -4.27
N ALA A 141 0.06 -12.51 -2.94
CA ALA A 141 0.61 -13.54 -2.06
C ALA A 141 -0.11 -14.88 -2.17
N PHE A 142 -1.43 -14.85 -2.32
CA PHE A 142 -2.28 -16.03 -2.38
C PHE A 142 -2.76 -16.36 -3.81
N ASN A 143 -2.11 -15.81 -4.85
CA ASN A 143 -2.42 -16.07 -6.26
C ASN A 143 -3.91 -15.84 -6.61
N LYS A 144 -4.47 -14.74 -6.14
CA LYS A 144 -5.85 -14.32 -6.43
C LYS A 144 -5.86 -13.06 -7.31
N PRO A 145 -6.93 -12.85 -8.10
CA PRO A 145 -7.10 -11.60 -8.83
C PRO A 145 -7.32 -10.42 -7.88
N VAL A 146 -7.19 -9.20 -8.40
CA VAL A 146 -7.67 -7.98 -7.71
C VAL A 146 -9.13 -8.13 -7.29
N LYS A 147 -9.56 -7.39 -6.27
CA LYS A 147 -10.89 -7.46 -5.65
C LYS A 147 -11.20 -8.75 -4.90
N SER A 148 -10.23 -9.64 -4.71
CA SER A 148 -10.43 -10.84 -3.88
C SER A 148 -10.42 -10.53 -2.38
N TYR A 149 -9.84 -9.40 -1.97
CA TYR A 149 -9.72 -9.03 -0.57
C TYR A 149 -10.28 -7.65 -0.30
N THR A 150 -11.09 -7.54 0.74
CA THR A 150 -11.55 -6.27 1.31
C THR A 150 -10.68 -5.93 2.51
N VAL A 151 -10.14 -4.70 2.52
CA VAL A 151 -9.28 -4.21 3.60
C VAL A 151 -9.89 -2.98 4.26
N THR A 152 -9.99 -3.04 5.59
CA THR A 152 -10.52 -1.96 6.43
C THR A 152 -9.49 -1.57 7.48
N GLU A 153 -9.12 -0.30 7.53
CA GLU A 153 -8.37 0.27 8.65
C GLU A 153 -9.30 0.45 9.85
N THR A 154 -9.10 -0.31 10.92
CA THR A 154 -9.92 -0.28 12.14
C THR A 154 -9.33 0.63 13.21
N GLU A 155 -8.01 0.76 13.23
CA GLU A 155 -7.28 1.70 14.08
C GLU A 155 -6.30 2.48 13.22
N SER A 156 -6.14 3.77 13.49
CA SER A 156 -5.31 4.65 12.67
C SER A 156 -4.46 5.57 13.52
N MET A 157 -3.20 5.75 13.12
CA MET A 157 -2.31 6.71 13.77
C MET A 157 -2.85 8.14 13.67
N ALA A 158 -3.58 8.47 12.59
CA ALA A 158 -4.20 9.78 12.44
C ALA A 158 -5.23 10.05 13.56
N VAL A 159 -5.81 9.01 14.16
CA VAL A 159 -6.79 9.10 15.25
C VAL A 159 -6.10 8.98 16.61
N THR A 160 -5.34 7.92 16.84
CA THR A 160 -4.78 7.56 18.16
C THR A 160 -3.39 8.15 18.41
N GLY A 161 -2.61 8.38 17.36
CA GLY A 161 -1.21 8.79 17.40
C GLY A 161 -0.21 7.65 17.65
N THR A 162 -0.61 6.38 17.54
CA THR A 162 0.23 5.21 17.84
C THR A 162 0.54 4.35 16.61
N GLU A 163 -0.10 3.18 16.47
CA GLU A 163 0.00 2.26 15.35
C GLU A 163 -1.34 2.24 14.59
N GLY A 164 -1.32 1.74 13.35
CA GLY A 164 -2.53 1.47 12.57
C GLY A 164 -2.79 -0.03 12.48
N THR A 165 -4.06 -0.42 12.44
CA THR A 165 -4.51 -1.82 12.34
C THR A 165 -5.45 -1.96 11.15
N PHE A 166 -5.15 -2.91 10.28
CA PHE A 166 -5.91 -3.20 9.06
C PHE A 166 -6.40 -4.64 9.09
N ILE A 167 -7.70 -4.83 8.93
CA ILE A 167 -8.34 -6.14 8.83
C ILE A 167 -8.54 -6.48 7.37
N VAL A 168 -8.06 -7.66 6.97
CA VAL A 168 -8.17 -8.20 5.62
C VAL A 168 -9.17 -9.34 5.64
N THR A 169 -10.18 -9.26 4.77
CA THR A 169 -11.23 -10.27 4.63
C THR A 169 -11.30 -10.75 3.19
N LEU A 170 -11.44 -12.06 2.98
CA LEU A 170 -11.76 -12.60 1.67
C LEU A 170 -13.16 -12.15 1.27
N SER A 171 -13.31 -11.60 0.07
CA SER A 171 -14.57 -11.08 -0.47
C SER A 171 -15.41 -12.15 -1.16
#